data_AF-A0A914NU20-F1
#
_entry.id   AF-A0A914NU20-F1
#
_cell.length_a   1.000
_cell.length_b   1.000
_cell.length_c   1.000
_cell.angle_alpha   90.00
_cell.angle_beta   90.00
_cell.angle_gamma   90.00
#
_symmetry.space_group_name_H-M   'P 1'
#
loop_
_entity.id
_entity.type
_entity.pdbx_description
1 polymer ?
#
loop_
_entity_poly.entity_id
_entity_poly.type
_entity_poly.pdbx_seq_one_letter_code
_entity_poly.pdbx_strand_id
1 'polypeptide(L)'
;MVKNAEHNKPYWRAPIWININYLTLDALNHYSKSDGQYAHLANELYFQLRSNLVQNIANQYSKTGFFWENYNDTNGEGLGTHPFTGWTTLVVNILANTYD
;
A
#
# COMPACT_ATOMS: atom_id res chain seq x y z
N MET A 1 -2.78 18.26 -8.57
CA MET A 1 -2.40 17.25 -9.57
C MET A 1 -3.05 17.54 -10.91
N VAL A 2 -2.36 17.27 -12.02
CA VAL A 2 -2.84 17.55 -13.38
C VAL A 2 -3.82 16.44 -13.83
N LYS A 3 -5.01 16.84 -14.27
CA LYS A 3 -6.02 15.93 -14.84
C LYS A 3 -5.58 15.41 -16.21
N ASN A 4 -6.05 14.23 -16.60
CA ASN A 4 -5.85 13.69 -17.95
C ASN A 4 -6.79 14.34 -18.98
N ALA A 5 -8.00 14.67 -18.56
CA ALA A 5 -9.01 15.40 -19.31
C ALA A 5 -9.94 16.08 -18.31
N GLU A 6 -10.86 16.94 -18.77
CA GLU A 6 -11.78 17.69 -17.90
C GLU A 6 -12.48 16.81 -16.85
N HIS A 7 -12.93 15.61 -17.27
CA HIS A 7 -13.61 14.62 -16.44
C HIS A 7 -12.71 13.47 -15.94
N ASN A 8 -11.45 13.37 -16.40
CA ASN A 8 -10.54 12.30 -16.01
C ASN A 8 -9.54 12.78 -14.96
N LYS A 9 -9.88 12.53 -13.70
CA LYS A 9 -8.98 12.75 -12.55
C LYS A 9 -7.74 11.86 -12.64
N PRO A 10 -6.60 12.27 -12.04
CA PRO A 10 -5.43 11.41 -11.91
C PRO A 10 -5.78 10.14 -11.11
N TYR A 11 -5.37 8.98 -11.62
CA TYR A 11 -5.71 7.67 -11.05
C TYR A 11 -4.45 6.92 -10.59
N TRP A 12 -3.54 6.63 -11.53
CA TRP A 12 -2.20 6.07 -11.26
C TRP A 12 -1.10 7.14 -11.20
N ARG A 13 -1.44 8.34 -10.73
CA ARG A 13 -0.47 9.44 -10.55
C ARG A 13 -0.59 9.94 -9.12
N ALA A 14 0.20 9.35 -8.23
CA ALA A 14 0.30 9.62 -6.79
C ALA A 14 -0.50 8.70 -5.84
N PRO A 15 -1.81 8.40 -6.02
CA PRO A 15 -2.54 7.55 -5.07
C PRO A 15 -1.82 6.25 -4.74
N ILE A 16 -1.96 5.81 -3.50
CA ILE A 16 -1.33 4.60 -2.95
C ILE A 16 -2.23 3.41 -3.24
N TRP A 17 -1.71 2.45 -4.02
CA TRP A 17 -2.42 1.22 -4.39
C TRP A 17 -1.81 -0.01 -3.71
N ILE A 18 -2.65 -0.82 -3.08
CA ILE A 18 -2.18 -1.91 -2.20
C ILE A 18 -1.60 -3.09 -2.97
N ASN A 19 -2.08 -3.39 -4.19
CA ASN A 19 -1.52 -4.45 -5.04
C ASN A 19 -0.02 -4.26 -5.35
N ILE A 20 0.39 -3.06 -5.77
CA ILE A 20 1.80 -2.79 -6.08
C ILE A 20 2.65 -2.69 -4.81
N ASN A 21 2.08 -2.13 -3.73
CA ASN A 21 2.76 -2.09 -2.44
C ASN A 21 2.97 -3.49 -1.83
N TYR A 22 2.05 -4.42 -2.05
CA TYR A 22 2.21 -5.82 -1.66
C TYR A 22 3.41 -6.46 -2.35
N LEU A 23 3.53 -6.32 -3.68
CA LEU A 23 4.68 -6.82 -4.44
C LEU A 23 5.99 -6.14 -4.01
N THR A 24 5.93 -4.86 -3.66
CA THR A 24 7.10 -4.13 -3.15
C THR A 24 7.55 -4.68 -1.80
N LEU A 25 6.60 -4.96 -0.90
CA LEU A 25 6.91 -5.60 0.39
C LEU A 25 7.49 -7.00 0.22
N ASP A 26 6.95 -7.80 -0.69
CA ASP A 26 7.50 -9.11 -1.01
C ASP A 26 8.97 -9.01 -1.49
N ALA A 27 9.23 -8.13 -2.47
CA ALA A 27 10.59 -7.90 -2.96
C ALA A 27 11.55 -7.42 -1.85
N LEU A 28 11.14 -6.45 -1.02
CA LEU A 28 11.95 -5.97 0.10
C LEU A 28 12.24 -7.09 1.11
N ASN A 29 11.24 -7.91 1.43
CA ASN A 29 11.39 -9.08 2.30
C ASN A 29 12.37 -10.10 1.71
N HIS A 30 12.31 -10.37 0.40
CA HIS A 30 13.26 -11.24 -0.29
C HIS A 30 14.69 -10.69 -0.21
N TYR A 31 14.92 -9.45 -0.65
CA TYR A 31 16.27 -8.87 -0.69
C TYR A 31 16.86 -8.62 0.71
N SER A 32 16.02 -8.42 1.72
CA SER A 32 16.48 -8.31 3.12
C SER A 32 17.16 -9.56 3.65
N LYS A 33 16.93 -10.72 3.01
CA LYS A 33 17.49 -12.03 3.37
C LYS A 33 18.61 -12.48 2.44
N SER A 34 18.99 -11.65 1.46
CA SER A 34 20.07 -11.94 0.53
C SER A 34 21.42 -11.48 1.09
N ASP A 35 22.53 -12.05 0.61
CA ASP A 35 23.90 -11.62 0.97
C ASP A 35 24.34 -10.32 0.28
N GLY A 36 23.40 -9.55 -0.28
CA GLY A 36 23.68 -8.32 -1.01
C GLY A 36 24.01 -7.14 -0.10
N GLN A 37 24.83 -6.21 -0.60
CA GLN A 37 25.22 -4.99 0.13
C GLN A 37 24.04 -4.11 0.60
N TYR A 38 22.84 -4.32 0.05
CA TYR A 38 21.63 -3.56 0.38
C TYR A 38 20.63 -4.31 1.27
N ALA A 39 20.98 -5.49 1.79
CA ALA A 39 20.06 -6.31 2.61
C ALA A 39 19.53 -5.54 3.84
N HIS A 40 20.40 -4.80 4.53
CA HIS A 40 20.00 -3.97 5.67
C HIS A 40 19.00 -2.87 5.25
N LEU A 41 19.27 -2.17 4.15
CA LEU A 41 18.38 -1.13 3.64
C LEU A 41 17.02 -1.71 3.21
N ALA A 42 17.02 -2.88 2.56
CA ALA A 42 15.79 -3.57 2.20
C ALA A 42 14.96 -3.95 3.43
N ASN A 43 15.61 -4.42 4.50
CA ASN A 43 14.95 -4.74 5.76
C ASN A 43 14.32 -3.50 6.41
N GLU A 44 15.06 -2.39 6.47
CA GLU A 44 14.58 -1.13 7.03
C GLU A 44 13.35 -0.61 6.28
N LEU A 45 13.44 -0.55 4.94
CA LEU A 45 12.34 -0.10 4.09
C LEU A 45 11.12 -1.04 4.17
N TYR A 46 11.34 -2.35 4.29
CA TYR A 46 10.27 -3.32 4.50
C TYR A 46 9.43 -2.98 5.73
N PHE A 47 10.07 -2.77 6.88
CA PHE A 47 9.36 -2.49 8.13
C PHE A 47 8.69 -1.12 8.11
N GLN A 48 9.35 -0.09 7.55
CA GLN A 48 8.75 1.25 7.41
C GLN A 48 7.51 1.22 6.52
N LEU A 49 7.61 0.62 5.33
CA LEU A 49 6.49 0.54 4.39
C LEU A 49 5.33 -0.27 4.97
N ARG A 50 5.62 -1.44 5.56
CA ARG A 50 4.61 -2.31 6.18
C ARG A 50 3.84 -1.58 7.27
N SER A 51 4.56 -0.89 8.17
CA SER A 51 3.94 -0.13 9.27
C SER A 51 3.01 0.96 8.74
N ASN A 52 3.48 1.76 7.77
CA ASN A 52 2.72 2.86 7.21
C ASN A 52 1.42 2.40 6.54
N LEU A 53 1.50 1.33 5.73
CA LEU A 53 0.33 0.79 5.02
C LEU A 53 -0.70 0.22 5.99
N VAL A 54 -0.26 -0.66 6.91
CA VAL A 54 -1.17 -1.28 7.89
C VAL A 54 -1.83 -0.22 8.77
N GLN A 55 -1.04 0.74 9.28
CA GLN A 55 -1.56 1.80 10.14
C GLN A 55 -2.59 2.66 9.40
N ASN A 56 -2.30 3.08 8.17
CA ASN A 56 -3.25 3.89 7.42
C ASN A 56 -4.54 3.11 7.08
N ILE A 57 -4.43 1.87 6.60
CA ILE A 57 -5.59 1.04 6.27
C ILE A 57 -6.46 0.80 7.50
N ALA A 58 -5.85 0.48 8.65
CA ALA A 58 -6.56 0.28 9.91
C ALA A 58 -7.24 1.57 10.38
N ASN A 59 -6.57 2.71 10.30
CA ASN A 59 -7.13 4.02 10.65
C ASN A 59 -8.33 4.38 9.75
N GLN A 60 -8.22 4.19 8.44
CA GLN A 60 -9.32 4.46 7.51
C GLN A 60 -10.49 3.50 7.71
N TYR A 61 -10.22 2.21 7.96
CA TYR A 61 -11.26 1.24 8.29
C TYR A 61 -11.97 1.62 9.59
N SER A 62 -11.23 1.99 10.64
CA SER A 62 -11.81 2.45 11.91
C SER A 62 -12.62 3.74 11.77
N LYS A 63 -12.18 4.67 10.91
CA LYS A 63 -12.85 5.97 10.68
C LYS A 63 -14.10 5.84 9.82
N THR A 64 -14.10 4.96 8.82
CA THR A 64 -15.11 4.95 7.74
C THR A 64 -15.92 3.66 7.66
N GLY A 65 -15.45 2.57 8.26
CA GLY A 65 -16.05 1.23 8.15
C GLY A 65 -15.75 0.50 6.85
N PHE A 66 -14.88 1.02 5.98
CA PHE A 66 -14.63 0.46 4.65
C PHE A 66 -13.14 0.28 4.31
N PHE A 67 -12.87 -0.72 3.48
CA PHE A 67 -11.68 -0.74 2.63
C PHE A 67 -11.93 0.05 1.36
N TRP A 68 -10.90 0.75 0.91
CA TRP A 68 -10.94 1.64 -0.25
C TRP A 68 -10.04 1.11 -1.36
N GLU A 69 -10.34 1.48 -2.59
CA GLU A 69 -9.62 1.04 -3.79
C GLU A 69 -8.15 1.51 -3.80
N ASN A 70 -7.94 2.77 -3.42
CA ASN A 70 -6.63 3.38 -3.22
C ASN A 70 -6.70 4.44 -2.10
N TYR A 71 -5.55 4.97 -1.70
CA TYR A 71 -5.43 5.96 -0.62
C TYR A 71 -4.70 7.21 -1.10
N ASN A 72 -5.07 8.36 -0.57
CA ASN A 72 -4.41 9.63 -0.86
C ASN A 72 -2.97 9.61 -0.33
N ASP A 73 -2.01 10.01 -1.15
CA ASP A 73 -0.57 10.00 -0.84
C ASP A 73 -0.13 11.12 0.13
N THR A 74 -0.96 12.14 0.32
CA THR A 74 -0.67 13.27 1.21
C THR A 74 -1.32 13.11 2.58
N ASN A 75 -2.58 12.68 2.64
CA ASN A 75 -3.35 12.65 3.90
C ASN A 75 -3.86 11.25 4.30
N GLY A 76 -3.60 10.22 3.48
CA GLY A 76 -3.98 8.84 3.77
C GLY A 76 -5.48 8.53 3.65
N GLU A 77 -6.33 9.49 3.27
CA GLU A 77 -7.77 9.26 3.12
C GLU A 77 -8.07 8.21 2.06
N GLY A 78 -9.10 7.39 2.32
CA GLY A 78 -9.62 6.46 1.33
C GLY A 78 -10.16 7.18 0.09
N LEU A 79 -9.83 6.67 -1.08
CA LEU A 79 -10.21 7.21 -2.38
C LEU A 79 -10.76 6.09 -3.29
N GLY A 80 -11.50 6.50 -4.33
CA GLY A 80 -12.04 5.59 -5.33
C GLY A 80 -13.24 4.79 -4.82
N THR A 81 -13.38 3.57 -5.34
CA THR A 81 -14.52 2.69 -5.02
C THR A 81 -14.45 2.18 -3.58
N HIS A 82 -15.60 2.10 -2.90
CA HIS A 82 -15.78 1.44 -1.61
C HIS A 82 -17.19 0.83 -1.50
N PRO A 83 -17.39 -0.29 -0.79
CA PRO A 83 -16.36 -1.16 -0.20
C PRO A 83 -15.49 -1.79 -1.30
N PHE A 84 -14.17 -1.85 -1.08
CA PHE A 84 -13.24 -2.49 -2.00
C PHE A 84 -12.48 -3.62 -1.30
N THR A 85 -13.11 -4.78 -1.22
CA THR A 85 -12.47 -6.03 -0.77
C THR A 85 -11.78 -6.77 -1.92
N GLY A 86 -11.25 -6.02 -2.89
CA GLY A 86 -10.36 -6.53 -3.95
C GLY A 86 -8.92 -6.63 -3.43
N TRP A 87 -7.95 -6.10 -4.18
CA TRP A 87 -6.53 -6.16 -3.77
C TRP A 87 -6.22 -5.49 -2.43
N THR A 88 -7.07 -4.61 -1.91
CA THR A 88 -6.85 -4.00 -0.57
C THR A 88 -6.87 -5.06 0.53
N THR A 89 -7.50 -6.21 0.30
CA THR A 89 -7.48 -7.37 1.23
C THR A 89 -6.11 -8.04 1.35
N LEU A 90 -5.15 -7.76 0.46
CA LEU A 90 -3.76 -8.18 0.62
C LEU A 90 -3.12 -7.67 1.92
N VAL A 91 -3.73 -6.66 2.58
CA VAL A 91 -3.34 -6.24 3.94
C VAL A 91 -3.35 -7.41 4.94
N VAL A 92 -4.19 -8.43 4.75
CA VAL A 92 -4.21 -9.63 5.59
C VAL A 92 -2.90 -10.41 5.44
N ASN A 93 -2.42 -10.60 4.22
CA ASN A 93 -1.14 -11.26 3.93
C ASN A 93 0.04 -10.45 4.46
N ILE A 94 -0.01 -9.11 4.31
CA ILE A 94 0.99 -8.18 4.87
C ILE A 94 1.05 -8.30 6.40
N LEU A 95 -0.10 -8.35 7.08
CA LEU A 95 -0.18 -8.54 8.53
C LEU A 95 0.42 -9.89 8.96
N ALA A 96 0.13 -10.95 8.21
CA ALA A 96 0.65 -12.30 8.45
C ALA A 96 2.12 -12.48 8.04
N ASN A 97 2.77 -11.48 7.43
CA ASN A 97 4.09 -11.58 6.81
C ASN A 97 4.18 -12.76 5.82
N THR A 98 3.09 -13.04 5.12
CA THR A 98 3.00 -14.14 4.15
C THR A 98 3.01 -13.56 2.75
N TYR A 99 4.06 -13.87 2.00
CA TYR A 99 4.25 -13.46 0.62
C TYR A 99 4.40 -14.73 -0.22
N ASP A 100 3.61 -14.85 -1.28
CA ASP A 100 3.53 -16.03 -2.16
C ASP A 100 4.50 -15.92 -3.35
#